data_AF-A0A956HYN1-F1
#
_entry.id   AF-A0A956HYN1-F1
#
_cell.length_a   1.000
_cell.length_b   1.000
_cell.length_c   1.000
_cell.angle_alpha   90.00
_cell.angle_beta   90.00
_cell.angle_gamma   90.00
#
_symmetry.space_group_name_H-M   'P 1'
#
loop_
_entity.id
_entity.type
_entity.pdbx_description
1 polymer ?
#
loop_
_entity_poly.entity_id
_entity_poly.type
_entity_poly.pdbx_seq_one_letter_code
_entity_poly.pdbx_strand_id
1 'polypeptide(L)'
;GSAGVSVAGGATRVDAFSENELQNGEPDGIAILDTVSGTVVDALSYGGTMGNWPLGGITASAVATDLDDRGAESLCRMPNGQFTGSAMADFAACTTPSPGAANP
;
A
#
# COMPACT_ATOMS: atom_id res chain seq x y z
N GLY A 1 -10.17 2.43 -11.11
CA GLY A 1 -8.80 2.50 -11.66
C GLY A 1 -8.70 3.72 -12.55
N SER A 2 -7.65 4.53 -12.43
CA SER A 2 -7.56 5.75 -13.25
C SER A 2 -7.33 5.40 -14.73
N ALA A 3 -7.97 6.16 -15.63
CA ALA A 3 -7.96 5.91 -17.08
C ALA A 3 -6.58 6.03 -17.75
N GLY A 4 -5.54 6.44 -17.01
CA GLY A 4 -4.18 6.67 -17.54
C GLY A 4 -3.17 5.55 -17.27
N VAL A 5 -3.52 4.51 -16.50
CA VAL A 5 -2.57 3.44 -16.12
C VAL A 5 -2.91 2.14 -16.82
N SER A 6 -2.07 1.72 -17.77
CA SER A 6 -2.11 0.38 -18.34
C SER A 6 -1.68 -0.63 -17.27
N VAL A 7 -2.52 -1.62 -16.96
CA VAL A 7 -2.17 -2.69 -16.01
C VAL A 7 -2.02 -3.98 -16.79
N ALA A 8 -1.04 -4.80 -16.42
CA ALA A 8 -0.80 -6.09 -17.04
C ALA A 8 -2.08 -6.97 -17.09
N GLY A 9 -2.22 -7.73 -18.18
CA GLY A 9 -3.36 -8.63 -18.37
C GLY A 9 -3.42 -9.71 -17.27
N GLY A 10 -4.62 -9.97 -16.76
CA GLY A 10 -4.85 -10.97 -15.69
C GLY A 10 -4.58 -10.47 -14.27
N ALA A 11 -4.08 -9.24 -14.08
CA ALA A 11 -3.96 -8.65 -12.76
C ALA A 11 -5.34 -8.31 -12.16
N THR A 12 -5.54 -8.66 -10.89
CA THR A 12 -6.71 -8.23 -10.13
C THR A 12 -6.68 -6.72 -9.94
N ARG A 13 -7.83 -6.07 -10.15
CA ARG A 13 -8.01 -4.63 -9.96
C ARG A 13 -9.06 -4.39 -8.88
N VAL A 14 -8.81 -3.40 -8.04
CA VAL A 14 -9.75 -2.93 -7.04
C VAL A 14 -10.22 -1.54 -7.45
N ASP A 15 -11.48 -1.43 -7.84
CA ASP A 15 -12.15 -0.18 -8.14
C ASP A 15 -12.93 0.28 -6.89
N ALA A 16 -12.20 0.57 -5.81
CA ALA A 16 -12.79 0.87 -4.50
C ALA A 16 -13.09 2.36 -4.28
N PHE A 17 -12.56 3.25 -5.13
CA PHE A 17 -12.59 4.68 -4.88
C PHE A 17 -13.42 5.44 -5.92
N SER A 18 -14.31 6.28 -5.44
CA SER A 18 -15.21 7.12 -6.23
C SER A 18 -14.57 8.46 -6.61
N GLU A 19 -13.91 9.14 -5.65
CA GLU A 19 -13.09 10.34 -5.87
C GLU A 19 -12.28 10.67 -4.61
N ASN A 20 -10.99 11.00 -4.73
CA ASN A 20 -10.14 11.55 -3.66
C ASN A 20 -10.19 10.80 -2.30
N GLU A 21 -10.42 9.49 -2.28
CA GLU A 21 -10.46 8.73 -1.02
C GLU A 21 -9.07 8.25 -0.56
N LEU A 22 -8.09 8.27 -1.45
CA LEU A 22 -6.67 8.19 -1.08
C LEU A 22 -6.15 9.63 -0.95
N GLN A 23 -5.98 10.07 0.29
CA GLN A 23 -5.47 11.39 0.65
C GLN A 23 -3.96 11.32 0.92
N ASN A 24 -3.32 12.48 1.13
CA ASN A 24 -1.91 12.57 1.54
C ASN A 24 -1.80 13.31 2.88
N GLY A 25 -2.50 12.80 3.89
CA GLY A 25 -2.37 13.23 5.28
C GLY A 25 -1.16 12.63 5.97
N GLU A 26 -0.69 13.30 7.03
CA GLU A 26 0.44 12.87 7.87
C GLU A 26 -0.08 12.52 9.28
N PRO A 27 -0.31 11.22 9.63
CA PRO A 27 -0.20 10.02 8.80
C PRO A 27 -1.54 9.54 8.20
N ASP A 28 -1.48 9.00 6.98
CA ASP A 28 -2.57 8.27 6.31
C ASP A 28 -2.12 6.84 5.96
N GLY A 29 -3.07 5.98 5.60
CA GLY A 29 -2.75 4.59 5.29
C GLY A 29 -3.86 3.81 4.61
N ILE A 30 -3.50 2.61 4.15
CA ILE A 30 -4.40 1.61 3.60
C ILE A 30 -4.14 0.27 4.28
N ALA A 31 -5.21 -0.44 4.64
CA ALA A 31 -5.12 -1.80 5.18
C ALA A 31 -6.06 -2.73 4.42
N ILE A 32 -5.62 -3.98 4.25
CA ILE A 32 -6.42 -5.07 3.73
C ILE A 32 -6.84 -5.92 4.91
N LEU A 33 -8.16 -6.09 5.06
CA LEU A 33 -8.76 -6.83 6.17
C LEU A 33 -9.41 -8.10 5.64
N ASP A 34 -9.21 -9.20 6.36
CA ASP A 34 -10.09 -10.35 6.23
C ASP A 34 -11.23 -10.20 7.23
N THR A 35 -12.40 -9.82 6.72
CA THR A 35 -13.59 -9.58 7.53
C THR A 35 -14.23 -10.85 8.08
N VAL A 36 -13.88 -12.03 7.54
CA VAL A 36 -14.40 -13.32 8.03
C VAL A 36 -13.62 -13.75 9.27
N SER A 37 -12.28 -13.68 9.21
CA SER A 37 -11.42 -14.04 10.34
C SER A 37 -11.21 -12.88 11.34
N GLY A 38 -11.52 -11.65 10.96
CA GLY A 38 -11.31 -10.46 11.80
C GLY A 38 -9.85 -10.07 11.91
N THR A 39 -9.04 -10.34 10.88
CA THR A 39 -7.60 -10.13 10.91
C THR A 39 -7.15 -9.08 9.89
N VAL A 40 -6.03 -8.43 10.19
CA VAL A 40 -5.31 -7.58 9.23
C VAL A 40 -4.43 -8.47 8.37
N VAL A 41 -4.67 -8.47 7.07
CA VAL A 41 -3.86 -9.22 6.09
C VAL A 41 -2.59 -8.44 5.77
N ASP A 42 -2.73 -7.14 5.54
CA ASP A 42 -1.62 -6.25 5.23
C ASP A 42 -1.99 -4.80 5.59
N ALA A 43 -0.99 -3.99 5.89
CA ALA A 43 -1.19 -2.57 6.18
C ALA A 43 0.03 -1.76 5.71
N LEU A 44 -0.26 -0.61 5.10
CA LEU A 44 0.73 0.34 4.65
C LEU A 44 0.33 1.73 5.16
N SER A 45 1.26 2.43 5.80
CA SER A 45 1.10 3.84 6.16
C SER A 45 2.09 4.71 5.39
N TYR A 46 1.68 5.93 5.11
CA TYR A 46 2.48 6.98 4.46
C TYR A 46 2.25 8.31 5.17
N GLY A 47 3.26 9.18 5.14
CA GLY A 47 3.27 10.38 6.00
C GLY A 47 3.43 10.05 7.49
N GLY A 48 3.96 8.88 7.86
CA GLY A 48 4.26 8.53 9.26
C GLY A 48 3.67 7.20 9.74
N THR A 49 4.09 6.80 10.95
CA THR A 49 3.68 5.51 11.55
C THR A 49 2.28 5.60 12.16
N MET A 50 1.46 4.59 11.91
CA MET A 50 0.12 4.44 12.49
C MET A 50 0.10 3.27 13.48
N GLY A 51 0.12 3.55 14.78
CA GLY A 51 0.28 2.51 15.82
C GLY A 51 -1.01 1.82 16.29
N ASN A 52 -2.17 2.46 16.13
CA ASN A 52 -3.45 1.94 16.65
C ASN A 52 -4.61 2.49 15.81
N TRP A 53 -4.72 2.02 14.58
CA TRP A 53 -5.72 2.47 13.61
C TRP A 53 -7.00 1.63 13.71
N PRO A 54 -8.12 2.18 14.24
CA PRO A 54 -9.38 1.44 14.35
C PRO A 54 -10.11 1.36 13.02
N LEU A 55 -10.40 0.14 12.59
CA LEU A 55 -11.06 -0.21 11.32
C LEU A 55 -12.25 -1.13 11.58
N GLY A 56 -13.36 -0.55 12.03
CA GLY A 56 -14.64 -1.29 12.14
C GLY A 56 -14.60 -2.49 13.11
N GLY A 57 -13.84 -2.39 14.20
CA GLY A 57 -13.69 -3.45 15.20
C GLY A 57 -12.41 -4.28 15.08
N ILE A 58 -11.64 -4.07 14.02
CA ILE A 58 -10.28 -4.57 13.88
C ILE A 58 -9.32 -3.40 14.11
N THR A 59 -8.26 -3.61 14.88
CA THR A 59 -7.18 -2.62 15.03
C THR A 59 -6.02 -3.02 14.13
N ALA A 60 -5.61 -2.10 13.25
CA ALA A 60 -4.40 -2.24 12.46
C ALA A 60 -3.26 -1.40 13.01
N SER A 61 -2.04 -1.80 12.69
CA SER A 61 -0.85 -0.99 12.84
C SER A 61 0.01 -1.11 11.58
N ALA A 62 0.68 -0.01 11.24
CA ALA A 62 1.63 0.05 10.15
C ALA A 62 2.77 0.98 10.54
N VAL A 63 3.99 0.47 10.41
CA VAL A 63 5.21 1.27 10.59
C VAL A 63 5.56 1.84 9.23
N ALA A 64 5.73 3.17 9.15
CA ALA A 64 6.09 3.82 7.90
C ALA A 64 7.48 3.42 7.44
N THR A 65 7.69 3.50 6.12
CA THR A 65 9.03 3.53 5.53
C THR A 65 9.68 4.89 5.76
N ASP A 66 11.01 4.96 5.69
CA ASP A 66 11.75 6.23 5.59
C ASP A 66 11.77 6.81 4.16
N LEU A 67 10.96 6.26 3.25
CA LEU A 67 10.85 6.76 1.88
C LEU A 67 10.09 8.08 1.85
N ASP A 68 10.59 9.00 1.03
CA ASP A 68 10.03 10.32 0.81
C ASP A 68 9.61 10.45 -0.66
N ASP A 69 8.65 11.33 -0.96
CA ASP A 69 8.22 11.58 -2.32
C ASP A 69 9.29 12.38 -3.09
N ARG A 70 9.93 11.73 -4.05
CA ARG A 70 10.94 12.33 -4.94
C ARG A 70 10.40 12.64 -6.34
N GLY A 71 9.09 12.59 -6.54
CA GLY A 71 8.40 12.90 -7.78
C GLY A 71 8.11 11.68 -8.64
N ALA A 72 9.00 11.32 -9.56
CA ALA A 72 8.68 10.35 -10.63
C ALA A 72 8.73 8.87 -10.21
N GLU A 73 8.87 8.58 -8.92
CA GLU A 73 9.00 7.22 -8.39
C GLU A 73 7.62 6.65 -8.00
N SER A 74 7.55 5.33 -7.82
CA SER A 74 6.40 4.63 -7.28
C SER A 74 6.81 3.82 -6.07
N LEU A 75 5.95 3.77 -5.06
CA LEU A 75 6.12 2.85 -3.95
C LEU A 75 5.84 1.43 -4.41
N CYS A 76 6.81 0.54 -4.28
CA CYS A 76 6.72 -0.85 -4.74
C CYS A 76 7.13 -1.81 -3.64
N ARG A 77 6.46 -2.97 -3.55
CA ARG A 77 6.89 -4.07 -2.70
C ARG A 77 8.14 -4.73 -3.29
N MET A 78 9.19 -4.93 -2.51
CA MET A 78 10.44 -5.54 -2.98
C MET A 78 10.21 -6.99 -3.40
N PRO A 79 10.72 -7.43 -4.57
CA PRO A 79 10.55 -8.80 -5.06
C PRO A 79 11.58 -9.76 -4.44
N ASN A 80 11.87 -9.64 -3.14
CA ASN A 80 12.82 -10.50 -2.43
C ASN A 80 12.19 -11.82 -1.93
N GLY A 81 10.90 -12.04 -2.21
CA GLY A 81 10.14 -13.22 -1.77
C GLY A 81 9.90 -13.27 -0.26
N GLN A 82 10.10 -12.17 0.46
CA GLN A 82 9.86 -12.05 1.88
C GLN A 82 8.71 -11.06 2.13
N PHE A 83 7.87 -11.39 3.10
CA PHE A 83 6.94 -10.46 3.71
C PHE A 83 7.26 -10.46 5.20
N THR A 84 7.93 -9.41 5.65
CA THR A 84 8.43 -9.30 7.01
C THR A 84 7.43 -8.61 7.94
N GLY A 85 6.34 -8.05 7.38
CA GLY A 85 5.35 -7.27 8.12
C GLY A 85 5.84 -5.87 8.49
N SER A 86 6.96 -5.44 7.90
CA SER A 86 7.56 -4.13 8.10
C SER A 86 7.63 -3.41 6.77
N ALA A 87 6.90 -2.30 6.63
CA ALA A 87 6.90 -1.57 5.36
C ALA A 87 8.34 -1.15 4.97
N MET A 88 9.16 -0.76 5.94
CA MET A 88 10.56 -0.38 5.73
C MET A 88 11.43 -1.51 5.13
N ALA A 89 11.09 -2.77 5.42
CA ALA A 89 11.82 -3.94 4.91
C ALA A 89 11.12 -4.61 3.72
N ASP A 90 9.89 -4.23 3.40
CA ASP A 90 9.08 -4.85 2.36
C ASP A 90 8.82 -3.89 1.18
N PHE A 91 9.01 -2.58 1.34
CA PHE A 91 8.76 -1.58 0.29
C PHE A 91 9.99 -0.72 -0.02
N ALA A 92 10.11 -0.32 -1.28
CA ALA A 92 11.15 0.54 -1.81
C ALA A 92 10.56 1.52 -2.81
N ALA A 93 11.35 2.54 -3.17
CA ALA A 93 11.06 3.38 -4.32
C ALA A 93 11.47 2.66 -5.61
N CYS A 94 10.52 2.50 -6.52
CA CYS A 94 10.74 2.02 -7.88
C CYS A 94 10.70 3.19 -8.86
N THR A 95 11.73 3.30 -9.71
CA THR A 95 11.80 4.34 -10.76
C THR A 95 10.96 4.01 -11.99
N THR A 96 10.51 2.77 -12.12
CA THR A 96 9.65 2.31 -13.22
C THR A 96 8.35 1.75 -12.63
N PRO A 97 7.20 2.40 -12.85
CA PRO A 97 5.91 1.86 -12.43
C PRO A 97 5.63 0.52 -13.11
N SER A 98 5.24 -0.49 -12.33
CA SER A 98 4.94 -1.86 -12.78
C SER A 98 3.48 -2.28 -12.47
N PRO A 99 2.47 -1.47 -12.84
CA PRO A 99 1.08 -1.73 -12.49
C PRO A 99 0.60 -3.12 -12.93
N GLY A 100 0.35 -3.99 -11.95
CA GLY A 100 -0.07 -5.38 -12.13
C GLY A 100 0.98 -6.32 -12.73
N ALA A 101 2.18 -5.83 -13.05
CA ALA A 101 3.33 -6.65 -13.41
C ALA A 101 4.18 -6.95 -12.16
N ALA A 102 5.20 -7.81 -12.31
CA ALA A 102 6.20 -7.99 -11.26
C ALA A 102 6.94 -6.66 -11.01
N ASN A 103 7.16 -6.33 -9.73
CA ASN A 103 7.97 -5.18 -9.36
C ASN A 103 9.45 -5.44 -9.74
N PRO A 104 10.17 -4.40 -10.22
CA PRO A 104 11.57 -4.51 -10.62
C PRO A 104 12.53 -4.72 -9.44
#